data_AF-A0A968C132-F1
#
_entry.id   AF-A0A968C132-F1
#
_cell.length_a   1.000
_cell.length_b   1.000
_cell.length_c   1.000
_cell.angle_alpha   90.00
_cell.angle_beta   90.00
_cell.angle_gamma   90.00
#
_symmetry.space_group_name_H-M   'P 1'
#
loop_
_entity.id
_entity.type
_entity.pdbx_description
1 polymer ?
#
loop_
_entity_poly.entity_id
_entity_poly.type
_entity_poly.pdbx_seq_one_letter_code
_entity_poly.pdbx_strand_id
1 'polypeptide(L)' 'VEMAHTASYYFFGKDPTFAISGAIPFGMNARQMTAWMLEGNGLKATREFYANFNIVT' A
#
# COMPACT_ATOMS: atom_id res chain seq x y z
N VAL A 1 8.33 -9.11 -15.36
CA VAL A 1 9.37 -9.09 -14.31
C VAL A 1 8.79 -9.68 -13.04
N GLU A 2 9.61 -10.37 -12.28
CA GLU A 2 9.21 -11.15 -11.11
C GLU A 2 9.00 -10.26 -9.87
N MET A 3 9.71 -9.12 -9.79
CA MET A 3 9.61 -8.14 -8.71
C MET A 3 9.89 -6.71 -9.21
N ALA A 4 9.45 -5.71 -8.44
CA ALA A 4 9.76 -4.30 -8.66
C ALA A 4 9.86 -3.56 -7.32
N HIS A 5 10.62 -2.46 -7.28
CA HIS A 5 10.66 -1.53 -6.15
C HIS A 5 10.16 -0.17 -6.63
N THR A 6 9.06 0.30 -6.07
CA THR A 6 8.35 1.50 -6.53
C THR A 6 7.45 2.06 -5.42
N ALA A 7 6.93 3.28 -5.61
CA ALA A 7 5.92 3.85 -4.75
C ALA A 7 4.52 3.54 -5.29
N SER A 8 3.66 2.94 -4.45
CA SER A 8 2.33 2.49 -4.86
C SER A 8 1.42 3.61 -5.34
N TYR A 9 1.55 4.83 -4.82
CA TYR A 9 0.73 5.97 -5.23
C TYR A 9 0.91 6.37 -6.70
N TYR A 10 1.99 5.95 -7.38
CA TYR A 10 2.12 6.17 -8.83
C TYR A 10 1.02 5.48 -9.63
N PHE A 11 0.38 4.46 -9.06
CA PHE A 11 -0.73 3.73 -9.67
C PHE A 11 -2.11 4.26 -9.27
N PHE A 12 -2.20 5.45 -8.67
CA PHE A 12 -3.47 6.11 -8.31
C PHE A 12 -4.45 6.18 -9.50
N GLY A 13 -3.95 6.44 -10.72
CA GLY A 13 -4.78 6.50 -11.92
C GLY A 13 -5.38 5.14 -12.35
N LYS A 14 -4.87 4.03 -11.81
CA LYS A 14 -5.43 2.68 -12.01
C LYS A 14 -6.50 2.38 -10.97
N ASP A 15 -6.18 2.62 -9.70
CA ASP A 15 -7.13 2.56 -8.59
C ASP A 15 -6.61 3.46 -7.45
N PRO A 16 -7.43 4.40 -6.94
CA PRO A 16 -7.00 5.30 -5.88
C PRO A 16 -6.58 4.58 -4.59
N THR A 17 -7.04 3.34 -4.37
CA THR A 17 -6.68 2.51 -3.21
C THR A 17 -5.19 2.22 -3.14
N PHE A 18 -4.48 2.16 -4.27
CA PHE A 18 -3.02 2.01 -4.30
C PHE A 18 -2.29 3.12 -3.52
N ALA A 19 -2.85 4.33 -3.43
CA ALA A 19 -2.22 5.43 -2.72
C ALA A 19 -2.18 5.23 -1.21
N ILE A 20 -3.10 4.44 -0.64
CA ILE A 20 -3.21 4.22 0.82
C ILE A 20 -1.98 3.50 1.38
N SER A 21 -1.42 2.53 0.64
CA SER A 21 -0.20 1.83 1.04
C SER A 21 1.08 2.65 0.83
N GLY A 22 0.99 3.77 0.11
CA GLY A 22 2.11 4.64 -0.22
C GLY A 22 2.10 5.92 0.62
N ALA A 23 1.32 6.90 0.19
CA ALA A 23 1.10 8.16 0.90
C ALA A 23 -0.15 8.86 0.34
N ILE A 24 -0.92 9.50 1.22
CA ILE A 24 -2.05 10.36 0.87
C ILE A 24 -1.91 11.71 1.58
N PRO A 25 -2.48 12.80 1.03
CA PRO A 25 -2.51 14.09 1.72
C PRO A 25 -3.15 13.95 3.11
N PHE A 26 -2.52 14.57 4.12
CA PHE A 26 -2.94 14.50 5.52
C PHE A 26 -3.04 13.08 6.10
N GLY A 27 -2.33 12.12 5.50
CA GLY A 27 -2.24 10.75 5.98
C GLY A 27 -1.31 10.58 7.20
N MET A 28 -1.01 9.32 7.49
CA MET A 28 -0.12 8.94 8.58
C MET A 28 1.32 9.40 8.34
N ASN A 29 2.01 9.80 9.42
CA ASN A 29 3.47 9.92 9.39
C ASN A 29 4.13 8.53 9.37
N ALA A 30 5.46 8.50 9.18
CA ALA A 30 6.20 7.24 9.06
C ALA A 30 5.99 6.28 10.24
N ARG A 31 6.02 6.76 11.50
CA ARG A 31 5.83 5.91 12.68
C ARG A 31 4.42 5.31 12.75
N GLN A 32 3.42 6.12 12.44
CA GLN A 32 2.02 5.69 12.40
C GLN A 32 1.77 4.67 11.28
N MET A 33 2.35 4.93 10.09
CA MET A 33 2.24 4.02 8.94
C MET A 33 2.88 2.67 9.24
N THR A 34 4.07 2.65 9.84
CA THR A 34 4.72 1.40 10.29
C THR A 34 3.87 0.67 11.34
N ALA A 35 3.33 1.39 12.34
CA ALA A 35 2.47 0.80 13.36
C ALA A 35 1.20 0.18 12.75
N TRP A 36 0.55 0.88 11.81
CA TRP A 36 -0.61 0.36 11.10
C TRP A 36 -0.28 -0.88 10.27
N MET A 37 0.81 -0.85 9.51
CA MET A 37 1.24 -1.96 8.67
C MET A 37 1.50 -3.23 9.49
N LEU A 38 2.25 -3.11 10.59
CA LEU A 38 2.70 -4.26 11.38
C LEU A 38 1.66 -4.74 12.40
N GLU A 39 1.02 -3.82 13.12
CA GLU A 39 0.16 -4.14 14.26
C GLU A 39 -1.31 -3.80 14.02
N GLY A 40 -1.59 -2.89 13.08
CA GLY A 40 -2.93 -2.39 12.77
C GLY A 40 -3.64 -3.08 11.61
N ASN A 41 -3.24 -4.31 11.25
CA ASN A 41 -3.73 -5.07 10.08
C ASN A 41 -3.49 -4.42 8.71
N GLY A 42 -2.61 -3.42 8.59
CA GLY A 42 -2.35 -2.72 7.33
C GLY A 42 -1.74 -3.64 6.26
N LEU A 43 -0.82 -4.53 6.63
CA LEU A 43 -0.27 -5.51 5.70
C LEU A 43 -1.34 -6.50 5.18
N LYS A 44 -2.27 -6.92 6.04
CA LYS A 44 -3.36 -7.82 5.64
C LYS A 44 -4.26 -7.13 4.62
N ALA A 45 -4.74 -5.93 4.94
CA ALA A 45 -5.64 -5.17 4.08
C ALA A 45 -5.01 -4.84 2.72
N THR A 46 -3.74 -4.42 2.71
CA THR A 46 -3.03 -4.10 1.47
C THR A 46 -2.80 -5.35 0.63
N ARG A 47 -2.36 -6.48 1.20
CA ARG A 47 -2.20 -7.75 0.49
C ARG A 47 -3.49 -8.26 -0.14
N GLU A 48 -4.60 -8.20 0.58
CA GLU A 48 -5.92 -8.58 0.06
C GLU A 48 -6.31 -7.75 -1.16
N PHE A 49 -6.01 -6.45 -1.15
CA PHE A 49 -6.19 -5.58 -2.31
C PHE A 49 -5.25 -5.91 -3.48
N TYR A 50 -3.95 -6.07 -3.21
CA TYR A 50 -2.93 -6.38 -4.24
C TYR A 50 -3.16 -7.74 -4.91
N ALA A 51 -3.77 -8.71 -4.22
CA ALA A 51 -4.12 -10.02 -4.77
C ALA A 51 -5.04 -9.92 -6.00
N ASN A 52 -5.92 -8.92 -6.07
CA ASN A 52 -6.78 -8.66 -7.23
C ASN A 52 -6.00 -8.30 -8.50
N PHE A 53 -4.72 -7.95 -8.36
CA PHE A 53 -3.81 -7.59 -9.45
C PHE A 53 -2.69 -8.61 -9.66
N ASN A 54 -2.78 -9.79 -9.04
CA ASN A 54 -1.74 -10.83 -9.04
C ASN A 54 -0.38 -10.33 -8.50
N ILE A 55 -0.40 -9.45 -7.50
CA ILE A 55 0.79 -8.93 -6.83
C ILE A 55 0.87 -9.49 -5.41
N VAL A 56 2.08 -9.89 -5.00
CA VAL A 56 2.40 -10.28 -3.62
C VAL A 56 3.36 -9.25 -3.03
N THR A 57 3.04 -8.71 -1.85
CA THR A 57 3.81 -7.68 -1.12
C THR A 57 4.11 -8.12 0.30
#